data_AF-A0A3N5JCZ5-F1
#
_entry.id   AF-A0A3N5JCZ5-F1
#
_cell.length_a   1.000
_cell.length_b   1.000
_cell.length_c   1.000
_cell.angle_alpha   90.00
_cell.angle_beta   90.00
_cell.angle_gamma   90.00
#
_symmetry.space_group_name_H-M   'P 1'
#
loop_
_entity.id
_entity.type
_entity.pdbx_description
1 polymer ?
#
loop_
_entity_poly.entity_id
_entity_poly.type
_entity_poly.pdbx_seq_one_letter_code
_entity_poly.pdbx_strand_id
1 'polypeptide(L)'
;MKSRPALVVDEHTVEIVSDSGEGAQKCGQSFGTIAARMGIGIWTVEIIPAEIQPPARSIEGASGNRIRLASRRVTNGGDEADLIVAFNDQVIQSRDRRIGVDEVRRG
;
A
#
# COMPACT_ATOMS: atom_id res chain seq x y z
N MET A 1 27.56 -4.64 1.81
CA MET A 1 26.22 -5.22 2.06
C MET A 1 26.00 -6.32 1.02
N LYS A 2 25.85 -7.59 1.40
CA LYS A 2 25.49 -8.64 0.43
C LYS A 2 24.01 -8.46 0.07
N SER A 3 23.68 -8.29 -1.21
CA SER A 3 22.28 -8.24 -1.64
C SER A 3 21.65 -9.61 -1.45
N ARG A 4 20.48 -9.63 -0.81
CA ARG A 4 19.66 -10.84 -0.74
C ARG A 4 19.03 -11.03 -2.13
N PRO A 5 19.00 -12.26 -2.69
CA PRO A 5 18.37 -12.48 -3.98
C PRO A 5 16.89 -12.08 -3.91
N ALA A 6 16.40 -11.42 -4.96
CA ALA A 6 15.00 -11.04 -5.07
C ALA A 6 14.13 -12.30 -5.17
N LEU A 7 13.04 -12.33 -4.41
CA LEU A 7 12.04 -13.37 -4.54
C LEU A 7 11.14 -13.03 -5.73
N VAL A 8 10.94 -14.00 -6.63
CA VAL A 8 9.93 -13.90 -7.69
C VAL A 8 8.60 -14.36 -7.12
N VAL A 9 7.58 -13.52 -7.24
CA VAL A 9 6.21 -13.79 -6.76
C VAL A 9 5.23 -13.72 -7.93
N ASP A 10 4.22 -14.59 -7.92
CA ASP A 10 3.20 -14.62 -8.98
C ASP A 10 2.17 -13.49 -8.83
N GLU A 11 1.89 -13.11 -7.59
CA GLU A 11 1.05 -11.98 -7.24
C GLU A 11 1.51 -11.33 -5.94
N HIS A 12 1.13 -10.06 -5.75
CA HIS A 12 1.42 -9.33 -4.53
C HIS A 12 0.45 -8.16 -4.34
N THR A 13 0.09 -7.86 -3.09
CA THR A 13 -0.74 -6.72 -2.72
C THR A 13 0.06 -5.72 -1.90
N VAL A 14 0.15 -4.49 -2.40
CA VAL A 14 0.90 -3.39 -1.77
C VAL A 14 -0.07 -2.29 -1.36
N GLU A 15 0.07 -1.79 -0.14
CA GLU A 15 -0.55 -0.53 0.29
C GLU A 15 0.48 0.58 0.29
N ILE A 16 0.16 1.72 -0.34
CA ILE A 16 0.93 2.95 -0.25
C ILE A 16 0.08 3.94 0.52
N VAL A 17 0.53 4.36 1.70
CA VAL A 17 -0.28 5.11 2.67
C VAL A 17 0.48 6.26 3.30
N SER A 18 -0.23 7.37 3.57
CA SER A 18 0.26 8.55 4.28
C SER A 18 -0.92 9.33 4.87
N ASP A 19 -0.66 10.45 5.52
CA ASP A 19 -1.70 11.42 5.84
C ASP A 19 -2.23 12.06 4.56
N SER A 20 -3.49 12.49 4.60
CA SER A 20 -4.13 13.19 3.50
C SER A 20 -3.35 14.43 3.09
N GLY A 21 -3.07 14.56 1.78
CA GLY A 21 -2.28 15.65 1.22
C GLY A 21 -0.79 15.37 1.05
N GLU A 22 -0.25 14.28 1.61
CA GLU A 22 1.19 13.95 1.55
C GLU A 22 1.59 13.16 0.28
N GLY A 23 0.63 12.89 -0.61
CA GLY A 23 0.92 12.39 -1.96
C GLY A 23 0.88 10.86 -2.15
N ALA A 24 0.54 10.08 -1.12
CA ALA A 24 0.38 8.62 -1.24
C ALA A 24 -0.59 8.22 -2.37
N GLN A 25 -1.73 8.90 -2.50
CA GLN A 25 -2.68 8.64 -3.59
C GLN A 25 -2.07 8.89 -4.98
N LYS A 26 -1.33 10.00 -5.14
CA LYS A 26 -0.66 10.30 -6.42
C LYS A 26 0.41 9.26 -6.74
N CYS A 27 1.13 8.78 -5.73
CA CYS A 27 2.09 7.69 -5.87
C CYS A 27 1.40 6.40 -6.33
N GLY A 28 0.31 6.01 -5.66
CA GLY A 28 -0.45 4.81 -6.00
C GLY A 28 -1.08 4.83 -7.39
N GLN A 29 -1.65 5.97 -7.80
CA GLN A 29 -2.17 6.15 -9.16
C GLN A 29 -1.07 6.09 -10.23
N SER A 30 0.10 6.66 -9.94
CA SER A 30 1.26 6.61 -10.84
C SER A 30 1.80 5.18 -10.95
N PHE A 31 1.91 4.48 -9.82
CA PHE A 31 2.27 3.06 -9.77
C PHE A 31 1.32 2.25 -10.65
N GLY A 32 0.01 2.44 -10.45
CA GLY A 32 -1.01 1.70 -11.17
C GLY A 32 -0.92 1.91 -12.69
N THR A 33 -0.76 3.17 -13.10
CA THR A 33 -0.60 3.55 -14.50
C THR A 33 0.63 2.92 -15.14
N ILE A 34 1.78 2.94 -14.44
CA ILE A 34 3.03 2.37 -14.94
C ILE A 34 2.90 0.85 -15.10
N ALA A 35 2.39 0.17 -14.07
CA ALA A 35 2.22 -1.29 -14.09
C ALA A 35 1.26 -1.74 -15.21
N ALA A 36 0.14 -1.04 -15.41
CA ALA A 36 -0.78 -1.31 -16.51
C ALA A 36 -0.09 -1.14 -17.88
N ARG A 37 0.71 -0.08 -18.05
CA ARG A 37 1.49 0.16 -19.29
C ARG A 37 2.57 -0.90 -19.53
N MET A 38 3.05 -1.56 -18.48
CA MET A 38 3.99 -2.67 -18.57
C MET A 38 3.32 -4.02 -18.86
N GLY A 39 1.98 -4.06 -18.97
CA GLY A 39 1.23 -5.29 -19.21
C GLY A 39 1.06 -6.16 -17.96
N ILE A 40 1.31 -5.62 -16.77
CA ILE A 40 1.11 -6.32 -15.49
C ILE A 40 -0.40 -6.34 -15.19
N GLY A 41 -0.93 -7.50 -14.80
CA GLY A 41 -2.30 -7.59 -14.31
C GLY A 41 -2.41 -6.81 -13.01
N ILE A 42 -3.34 -5.85 -12.94
CA ILE A 42 -3.40 -4.91 -11.82
C ILE A 42 -4.84 -4.55 -11.43
N TRP A 43 -5.04 -4.34 -10.13
CA TRP A 43 -6.23 -3.75 -9.55
C TRP A 43 -5.83 -2.71 -8.51
N THR A 44 -6.46 -1.53 -8.53
CA THR A 44 -6.23 -0.48 -7.54
C THR A 44 -7.54 -0.13 -6.84
N VAL A 45 -7.45 0.10 -5.53
CA VAL A 45 -8.54 0.65 -4.71
C VAL A 45 -7.97 1.85 -3.94
N GLU A 46 -8.66 2.98 -3.98
CA GLU A 46 -8.26 4.14 -3.20
C GLU A 46 -8.62 3.96 -1.74
N ILE A 47 -7.69 4.35 -0.87
CA ILE A 47 -7.94 4.53 0.56
C ILE A 47 -8.23 6.02 0.72
N ILE A 48 -9.49 6.35 0.96
CA ILE A 48 -9.96 7.72 1.11
C ILE A 48 -10.48 7.88 2.54
N PRO A 49 -10.03 8.91 3.28
CA PRO A 49 -10.55 9.19 4.62
C PRO A 49 -12.06 9.48 4.56
N ALA A 50 -12.80 9.03 5.57
CA ALA A 50 -14.24 9.29 5.64
C ALA A 50 -14.57 10.76 5.96
N GLU A 51 -13.66 11.45 6.67
CA GLU A 51 -13.79 12.88 6.95
C GLU A 51 -13.06 13.72 5.91
N ILE A 52 -13.69 14.83 5.51
CA ILE A 52 -13.11 15.81 4.58
C ILE A 52 -11.91 16.52 5.23
N GLN A 53 -11.96 16.72 6.55
CA GLN A 53 -10.92 17.36 7.33
C GLN A 53 -10.66 16.56 8.62
N PRO A 54 -10.03 15.39 8.48
CA PRO A 54 -9.75 14.53 9.62
C PRO A 54 -8.78 15.24 10.57
N PRO A 55 -8.85 14.97 11.89
CA PRO A 55 -7.88 15.50 12.83
C PRO A 55 -6.46 15.18 12.36
N ALA A 56 -5.55 16.13 12.49
CA ALA A 56 -4.15 15.92 12.11
C ALA A 56 -3.58 14.72 12.87
N ARG A 57 -2.87 13.82 12.17
CA ARG A 57 -2.28 12.60 12.75
C ARG A 57 -3.31 11.66 13.39
N SER A 58 -4.42 11.46 12.71
CA SER A 58 -5.47 10.51 13.11
C SER A 58 -5.52 9.31 12.19
N ILE A 59 -6.05 8.20 12.70
CA ILE A 59 -6.24 6.98 11.92
C ILE A 59 -7.21 7.23 10.77
N GLU A 60 -8.25 8.03 11.03
CA GLU A 60 -9.28 8.40 10.07
C GLU A 60 -8.74 9.28 8.95
N GLY A 61 -7.55 9.89 9.11
CA GLY A 61 -6.94 10.79 8.14
C GLY A 61 -6.04 10.14 7.10
N ALA A 62 -5.86 8.81 7.17
CA ALA A 62 -4.98 8.12 6.26
C ALA A 62 -5.56 8.07 4.83
N SER A 63 -4.73 8.38 3.84
CA SER A 63 -5.06 8.26 2.42
C SER A 63 -4.01 7.46 1.66
N GLY A 64 -4.39 6.95 0.49
CA GLY A 64 -3.48 6.15 -0.31
C GLY A 64 -4.17 5.22 -1.30
N ASN A 65 -3.51 4.11 -1.62
CA ASN A 65 -4.05 3.06 -2.47
C ASN A 65 -3.64 1.67 -1.97
N ARG A 66 -4.57 0.72 -2.05
CA ARG A 66 -4.26 -0.71 -2.11
C ARG A 66 -4.13 -1.12 -3.58
N ILE A 67 -3.06 -1.83 -3.90
CA ILE A 67 -2.68 -2.19 -5.26
C ILE A 67 -2.35 -3.68 -5.30
N ARG A 68 -3.17 -4.47 -5.99
CA ARG A 68 -2.87 -5.87 -6.28
C ARG A 68 -2.28 -6.02 -7.67
N LEU A 69 -1.20 -6.77 -7.77
CA LEU A 69 -0.41 -6.99 -8.99
C LEU A 69 -0.26 -8.49 -9.21
N ALA A 70 -0.28 -8.94 -10.46
CA ALA A 70 0.01 -10.33 -10.79
C ALA A 70 0.56 -10.48 -12.21
N SER A 71 1.27 -11.58 -12.46
CA SER A 71 1.69 -12.03 -13.80
C SER A 71 0.50 -12.44 -14.69
N ARG A 72 -0.67 -12.65 -14.08
CA ARG A 72 -1.94 -12.99 -14.72
C ARG A 72 -2.96 -11.85 -14.59
N ARG A 73 -4.08 -11.94 -15.32
CA ARG A 73 -5.21 -11.02 -15.15
C ARG A 73 -5.69 -11.01 -13.69
N VAL A 74 -5.87 -9.80 -13.15
CA VAL A 74 -6.43 -9.54 -11.83
C VAL A 74 -7.88 -9.09 -11.99
N THR A 75 -8.78 -9.58 -11.13
CA THR A 75 -10.23 -9.32 -11.20
C THR A 75 -10.83 -8.81 -9.90
N ASN A 76 -10.04 -8.69 -8.83
CA ASN A 76 -10.44 -8.14 -7.54
C ASN A 76 -9.22 -7.56 -6.80
N GLY A 77 -9.47 -6.79 -5.74
CA GLY A 77 -8.42 -6.09 -4.98
C GLY A 77 -7.68 -6.92 -3.92
N GLY A 78 -8.11 -8.16 -3.64
CA GLY A 78 -7.62 -8.96 -2.52
C GLY A 78 -8.11 -8.45 -1.15
N ASP A 79 -7.87 -9.27 -0.12
CA ASP A 79 -8.41 -9.05 1.23
C ASP A 79 -7.42 -8.29 2.13
N GLU A 80 -6.13 -8.61 2.03
CA GLU A 80 -5.07 -8.06 2.89
C GLU A 80 -3.87 -7.57 2.07
N ALA A 81 -3.07 -6.70 2.68
CA ALA A 81 -1.81 -6.24 2.11
C ALA A 81 -0.67 -7.17 2.52
N ASP A 82 0.17 -7.53 1.56
CA ASP A 82 1.41 -8.28 1.84
C ASP A 82 2.58 -7.33 2.17
N LEU A 83 2.52 -6.09 1.69
CA LEU A 83 3.51 -5.04 1.93
C LEU A 83 2.83 -3.70 2.14
N ILE A 84 3.29 -2.95 3.15
CA ILE A 84 2.85 -1.58 3.40
C ILE A 84 4.03 -0.63 3.24
N VAL A 85 3.87 0.32 2.32
CA VAL A 85 4.76 1.46 2.13
C VAL A 85 4.12 2.67 2.81
N ALA A 86 4.57 2.92 4.03
CA ALA A 86 4.13 4.05 4.83
C ALA A 86 5.11 5.22 4.67
N PHE A 87 4.59 6.39 4.30
CA PHE A 87 5.40 7.60 4.16
C PHE A 87 5.61 8.33 5.50
N ASN A 88 4.76 8.04 6.49
CA ASN A 88 4.87 8.56 7.85
C ASN A 88 4.61 7.45 8.89
N ASP A 89 4.90 7.72 10.15
CA ASP A 89 4.75 6.77 11.26
C ASP A 89 3.29 6.60 11.70
N GLN A 90 2.46 7.64 11.54
CA GLN A 90 1.05 7.66 11.95
C GLN A 90 0.24 6.57 11.26
N VAL A 91 0.46 6.41 9.95
CA VAL A 91 -0.25 5.38 9.20
C VAL A 91 0.16 3.97 9.61
N ILE A 92 1.40 3.75 10.05
CA ILE A 92 1.83 2.42 10.55
C ILE A 92 1.05 2.09 11.83
N GLN A 93 0.93 3.02 12.78
CA GLN A 93 0.25 2.76 14.05
C GLN A 93 -1.21 2.30 13.87
N SER A 94 -1.89 2.78 12.82
CA SER A 94 -3.25 2.33 12.54
C SER A 94 -3.35 0.97 11.88
N ARG A 95 -2.30 0.54 11.15
CA ARG A 95 -2.24 -0.79 10.53
C ARG A 95 -1.67 -1.83 11.48
N ASP A 96 -0.83 -1.44 12.44
CA ASP A 96 -0.22 -2.29 13.46
C ASP A 96 -1.25 -3.08 14.30
N ARG A 97 -2.49 -2.58 14.44
CA ARG A 97 -3.58 -3.34 15.08
C ARG A 97 -4.09 -4.53 14.25
N ARG A 98 -3.77 -4.60 12.95
CA ARG A 98 -4.14 -5.70 12.04
C ARG A 98 -3.00 -6.68 11.76
N ILE A 99 -1.75 -6.26 11.95
CA ILE A 99 -0.55 -7.06 11.63
C ILE A 99 0.14 -7.39 12.94
N GLY A 100 0.21 -8.67 13.32
CA GLY A 100 0.96 -9.09 14.51
C GLY A 100 2.41 -8.61 14.40
N VAL A 101 2.84 -7.76 15.34
CA VAL A 101 4.08 -6.95 15.31
C VAL A 101 5.37 -7.77 15.50
N ASP A 102 5.43 -9.01 15.03
CA ASP A 102 6.61 -9.86 15.21
C ASP A 102 7.69 -9.65 14.12
N GLU A 103 7.37 -8.99 13.00
CA GLU A 103 8.30 -8.88 11.86
C GLU A 103 9.00 -7.52 11.71
N VAL A 104 8.53 -6.47 12.40
CA VAL A 104 9.12 -5.11 12.32
C VAL A 104 10.47 -5.01 13.07
N ARG A 105 10.86 -6.05 13.84
CA ARG A 105 12.08 -6.04 14.70
C ARG A 105 13.30 -6.78 14.14
N ARG A 106 13.31 -7.25 12.89
CA ARG A 106 14.51 -7.86 12.29
C ARG A 106 15.10 -6.97 11.21
N GLY A 107 15.83 -5.95 11.66
CA GLY A 107 16.82 -5.18 10.90
C GLY A 107 18.10 -5.10 11.71
#